data_AF-A0AAC9KYM1-F1
#
_entry.id   AF-A0AAC9KYM1-F1
#
_cell.length_a   1.000
_cell.length_b   1.000
_cell.length_c   1.000
_cell.angle_alpha   90.00
_cell.angle_beta   90.00
_cell.angle_gamma   90.00
#
_symmetry.space_group_name_H-M   'P 1'
#
loop_
_entity.id
_entity.type
_entity.pdbx_description
1 polymer ?
#
loop_
_entity_poly.entity_id
_entity_poly.type
_entity_poly.pdbx_seq_one_letter_code
_entity_poly.pdbx_strand_id
1 'polypeptide(L)'
;MNIRKLLFCIFFINISFVLFAGDYKGLDFKIKFFNQSIYRVNSNVFIEVSLSNASESVLTLEIGDINSFGFDFDVTDTTNIKVKRPIEYVKKRSKNVAIPVRNMSLRPNEKFSVVINLNQFVKFSKDGVYFVKGIFFPDISDPSKKKESNIITLFLNDSFDENPGSIDLINLSENNDIQDILKRKKLSPDEIVKYLLNALQLGKKEKFFLYLDIEGLLLNDKGKAYLYKQKLSPIPNKNVVEEYKEYLWNSNNSDISKAPNKFSLIETTYSDTSGKVIADLYFDDGHFYISKRYTFFFKKYDYYWIIYDYIVQNTGIKEK
;
A
#
# COMPACT_ATOMS: atom_id res chain seq x y z
N MET A 1 37.37 2.73 -60.31
CA MET A 1 36.69 3.40 -59.17
C MET A 1 37.22 2.76 -57.90
N ASN A 2 38.07 3.48 -57.16
CA ASN A 2 39.01 2.88 -56.19
C ASN A 2 38.30 2.30 -54.96
N ILE A 3 38.59 1.04 -54.65
CA ILE A 3 38.12 0.28 -53.46
C ILE A 3 38.35 1.05 -52.15
N ARG A 4 39.36 1.93 -52.08
CA ARG A 4 39.59 2.86 -50.96
C ARG A 4 38.46 3.87 -50.71
N LYS A 5 37.73 4.29 -51.74
CA LYS A 5 36.58 5.20 -51.60
C LYS A 5 35.31 4.45 -51.18
N LEU A 6 35.19 3.16 -51.54
CA LEU A 6 34.06 2.32 -51.12
C LEU A 6 34.12 1.97 -49.63
N LEU A 7 35.32 1.68 -49.11
CA LEU A 7 35.53 1.42 -47.67
C LEU A 7 35.27 2.65 -46.78
N PHE A 8 35.53 3.86 -47.30
CA PHE A 8 35.26 5.09 -46.56
C PHE A 8 33.76 5.40 -46.44
N CYS A 9 32.96 5.03 -47.45
CA CYS A 9 31.49 5.17 -47.39
C CYS A 9 30.83 4.13 -46.48
N ILE A 10 31.39 2.92 -46.34
CA ILE A 10 30.84 1.87 -45.45
C ILE A 10 31.12 2.19 -43.96
N PHE A 11 32.18 2.95 -43.67
CA PHE A 11 32.48 3.39 -42.30
C PHE A 11 31.54 4.51 -41.81
N PHE A 12 31.00 5.33 -42.71
CA PHE A 12 30.08 6.43 -42.36
C PHE A 12 28.60 6.04 -42.27
N ILE A 13 28.23 4.82 -42.68
CA ILE A 13 26.84 4.32 -42.62
C ILE A 13 26.50 3.58 -41.31
N ASN A 14 27.51 3.26 -40.48
CA ASN A 14 27.30 2.55 -39.21
C ASN A 14 27.20 3.45 -37.96
N ILE A 15 27.28 4.77 -38.12
CA ILE A 15 27.05 5.73 -37.03
C ILE A 15 25.75 6.46 -37.33
N SER A 16 24.64 5.97 -36.79
CA SER A 16 23.49 6.76 -36.30
C SER A 16 22.26 5.86 -36.15
N PHE A 17 22.30 4.91 -35.23
CA PHE A 17 21.10 4.44 -34.52
C PHE A 17 21.55 3.85 -33.19
N VAL A 18 22.22 4.65 -32.36
CA VAL A 18 22.21 4.39 -30.91
C VAL A 18 20.80 4.76 -30.46
N LEU A 19 19.91 3.78 -30.45
CA LEU A 19 18.72 3.83 -29.62
C LEU A 19 19.22 3.95 -28.19
N PHE A 20 19.31 5.19 -27.69
CA PHE A 20 19.57 5.43 -26.29
C PHE A 20 18.39 4.83 -25.52
N ALA A 21 18.56 3.60 -25.02
CA ALA A 21 17.77 3.13 -23.92
C ALA A 21 18.07 4.08 -22.76
N GLY A 22 17.22 5.09 -22.58
CA GLY A 22 17.38 6.07 -21.51
C GLY A 22 17.42 5.35 -20.17
N ASP A 23 18.57 5.37 -19.51
CA ASP A 23 18.69 4.96 -18.12
C ASP A 23 18.24 6.15 -17.26
N TYR A 24 17.04 6.08 -16.69
CA TYR A 24 16.46 7.14 -15.85
C TYR A 24 17.08 7.16 -14.44
N LYS A 25 18.39 6.90 -14.35
CA LYS A 25 19.18 7.09 -13.13
C LYS A 25 19.26 8.58 -12.81
N GLY A 26 19.06 8.92 -11.54
CA GLY A 26 19.01 10.30 -11.08
C GLY A 26 17.67 11.01 -11.29
N LEU A 27 16.67 10.38 -11.90
CA LEU A 27 15.30 10.91 -11.89
C LEU A 27 14.65 10.70 -10.51
N ASP A 28 14.34 11.79 -9.83
CA ASP A 28 13.61 11.81 -8.55
C ASP A 28 12.15 12.22 -8.79
N PHE A 29 11.21 11.47 -8.21
CA PHE A 29 9.78 11.70 -8.33
C PHE A 29 9.16 11.85 -6.94
N LYS A 30 8.49 12.98 -6.70
CA LYS A 30 7.85 13.30 -5.41
C LYS A 30 6.44 13.80 -5.59
N ILE A 31 5.61 13.57 -4.58
CA ILE A 31 4.24 14.08 -4.49
C ILE A 31 4.00 14.78 -3.15
N LYS A 32 3.14 15.81 -3.17
CA LYS A 32 2.61 16.47 -1.97
C LYS A 32 1.20 17.00 -2.25
N PHE A 33 0.41 17.28 -1.22
CA PHE A 33 -0.87 17.98 -1.41
C PHE A 33 -0.63 19.39 -1.94
N PHE A 34 -1.43 19.80 -2.93
CA PHE A 34 -1.35 21.14 -3.50
C PHE A 34 -1.93 22.19 -2.54
N ASN A 35 -3.06 21.86 -1.90
CA ASN A 35 -3.70 22.64 -0.85
C ASN A 35 -3.77 21.82 0.44
N GLN A 36 -3.11 22.25 1.52
CA GLN A 36 -3.21 21.59 2.83
C GLN A 36 -4.55 21.94 3.49
N SER A 37 -5.63 21.34 3.00
CA SER A 37 -7.00 21.58 3.47
C SER A 37 -7.64 20.27 3.94
N ILE A 38 -8.59 20.35 4.87
CA ILE A 38 -9.40 19.20 5.28
C ILE A 38 -10.22 18.76 4.06
N TYR A 39 -9.90 17.58 3.53
CA TYR A 39 -10.61 17.03 2.37
C TYR A 39 -11.86 16.30 2.84
N ARG A 40 -12.96 16.54 2.14
CA ARG A 40 -14.25 15.89 2.39
C ARG A 40 -14.47 14.75 1.41
N VAL A 41 -15.31 13.79 1.78
CA VAL A 41 -15.81 12.80 0.82
C VAL A 41 -16.47 13.54 -0.36
N ASN A 42 -16.17 13.11 -1.59
CA ASN A 42 -16.57 13.77 -2.85
C ASN A 42 -15.93 15.15 -3.17
N SER A 43 -15.01 15.66 -2.34
CA SER A 43 -14.21 16.83 -2.72
C SER A 43 -13.10 16.47 -3.72
N ASN A 44 -12.68 17.44 -4.52
CA ASN A 44 -11.52 17.30 -5.40
C ASN A 44 -10.24 17.38 -4.57
N VAL A 45 -9.43 16.33 -4.63
CA VAL A 45 -8.13 16.22 -3.98
C VAL A 45 -7.06 16.53 -5.02
N PHE A 46 -6.33 17.63 -4.81
CA PHE A 46 -5.28 18.07 -5.73
C PHE A 46 -3.89 17.74 -5.17
N ILE A 47 -3.08 17.08 -5.99
CA ILE A 47 -1.71 16.69 -5.67
C ILE A 47 -0.74 17.43 -6.60
N GLU A 48 0.26 18.07 -6.03
CA GLU A 48 1.43 18.52 -6.78
C GLU A 48 2.38 17.34 -6.98
N VAL A 49 2.60 16.99 -8.24
CA VAL A 49 3.61 16.04 -8.70
C VAL A 49 4.87 16.83 -9.06
N SER A 50 6.03 16.34 -8.63
CA SER A 50 7.33 16.94 -8.89
C SER A 50 8.31 15.91 -9.46
N LEU A 51 8.93 16.22 -10.59
CA LEU A 51 10.01 15.46 -11.20
C LEU A 51 11.28 16.32 -11.15
N SER A 52 12.40 15.77 -10.66
CA SER A 52 13.68 16.46 -10.65
C SER A 52 14.81 15.60 -11.16
N ASN A 53 15.75 16.22 -11.88
CA ASN A 53 16.93 15.56 -12.39
C ASN A 53 18.12 15.79 -11.46
N ALA A 54 18.48 14.77 -10.69
CA ALA A 54 19.66 14.77 -9.81
C ALA A 54 20.92 14.21 -10.50
N SER A 55 20.89 13.95 -11.80
CA SER A 55 22.04 13.51 -12.58
C SER A 55 22.81 14.69 -13.20
N GLU A 56 24.01 14.42 -13.71
CA GLU A 56 24.84 15.40 -14.42
C GLU A 56 24.49 15.53 -15.92
N SER A 57 23.58 14.68 -16.42
CA SER A 57 23.16 14.64 -17.83
C SER A 57 21.72 15.11 -18.01
N VAL A 58 21.38 15.60 -19.22
CA VAL A 58 19.99 15.91 -19.57
C VAL A 58 19.16 14.62 -19.65
N LEU A 59 18.01 14.60 -18.99
CA LEU A 59 17.04 13.50 -19.09
C LEU A 59 15.93 13.88 -20.06
N THR A 60 15.58 12.99 -20.98
CA THR A 60 14.42 13.14 -21.87
C THR A 60 13.33 12.18 -21.41
N LEU A 61 12.14 12.70 -21.14
CA LEU A 61 10.99 11.99 -20.59
C LEU A 61 9.82 12.06 -21.57
N GLU A 62 9.05 10.98 -21.65
CA GLU A 62 7.78 10.93 -22.35
C GLU A 62 6.63 11.28 -21.41
N ILE A 63 5.82 12.27 -21.80
CA ILE A 63 4.62 12.69 -21.06
C ILE A 63 3.44 12.70 -22.01
N GLY A 64 2.38 11.95 -21.67
CA GLY A 64 1.15 11.97 -22.45
C GLY A 64 0.39 13.28 -22.28
N ASP A 65 -0.18 13.81 -23.37
CA ASP A 65 -1.01 15.04 -23.37
C ASP A 65 -2.20 14.97 -22.42
N ILE A 66 -2.63 13.75 -22.18
CA ILE A 66 -3.67 13.44 -21.25
C ILE A 66 -2.96 13.07 -19.93
N ASN A 67 -3.11 13.92 -18.90
CA ASN A 67 -2.56 13.78 -17.54
C ASN A 67 -2.69 12.39 -16.88
N SER A 68 -3.44 11.48 -17.47
CA SER A 68 -3.66 10.11 -17.01
C SER A 68 -2.75 9.04 -17.62
N PHE A 69 -1.85 9.33 -18.58
CA PHE A 69 -1.02 8.29 -19.22
C PHE A 69 0.44 8.27 -18.77
N GLY A 70 1.06 9.42 -18.50
CA GLY A 70 2.41 9.47 -17.91
C GLY A 70 2.43 9.25 -16.40
N PHE A 71 1.33 9.56 -15.72
CA PHE A 71 1.18 9.38 -14.27
C PHE A 71 0.09 8.37 -13.95
N ASP A 72 0.25 7.69 -12.83
CA ASP A 72 -0.77 6.88 -12.17
C ASP A 72 -0.62 7.00 -10.66
N PHE A 73 -1.63 6.57 -9.91
CA PHE A 73 -1.63 6.62 -8.45
C PHE A 73 -2.12 5.29 -7.89
N ASP A 74 -1.29 4.70 -7.04
CA ASP A 74 -1.68 3.60 -6.17
C ASP A 74 -2.16 4.20 -4.85
N VAL A 75 -3.47 4.12 -4.62
CA VAL A 75 -4.09 4.60 -3.38
C VAL A 75 -4.65 3.42 -2.63
N THR A 76 -4.27 3.29 -1.37
CA THR A 76 -4.76 2.25 -0.45
C THR A 76 -5.38 2.88 0.79
N ASP A 77 -6.32 2.20 1.41
CA ASP A 77 -6.83 2.59 2.74
C ASP A 77 -5.92 2.06 3.87
N THR A 78 -6.31 2.30 5.12
CA THR A 78 -5.61 1.75 6.30
C THR A 78 -5.56 0.22 6.33
N THR A 79 -6.43 -0.44 5.58
CA THR A 79 -6.51 -1.89 5.45
C THR A 79 -5.74 -2.42 4.23
N ASN A 80 -4.99 -1.55 3.55
CA ASN A 80 -4.22 -1.82 2.34
C ASN A 80 -5.07 -2.26 1.13
N ILE A 81 -6.38 -1.99 1.16
CA ILE A 81 -7.27 -2.26 0.03
C ILE A 81 -7.12 -1.12 -0.97
N LYS A 82 -6.87 -1.44 -2.24
CA LYS A 82 -6.79 -0.45 -3.31
C LYS A 82 -8.12 0.26 -3.47
N VAL A 83 -8.08 1.58 -3.46
CA VAL A 83 -9.26 2.41 -3.69
C VAL A 83 -9.76 2.19 -5.13
N LYS A 84 -11.07 2.06 -5.28
CA LYS A 84 -11.72 1.79 -6.57
C LYS A 84 -11.39 2.90 -7.57
N ARG A 85 -11.06 2.52 -8.81
CA ARG A 85 -10.87 3.46 -9.92
C ARG A 85 -12.22 3.89 -10.52
N PRO A 86 -12.38 5.16 -10.95
CA PRO A 86 -13.57 5.62 -11.68
C PRO A 86 -13.77 4.85 -12.98
N ILE A 87 -15.03 4.71 -13.43
CA ILE A 87 -15.32 4.00 -14.69
C ILE A 87 -14.75 4.75 -15.90
N GLU A 88 -14.70 6.08 -15.83
CA GLU A 88 -14.12 6.96 -16.83
C GLU A 88 -12.63 6.67 -17.00
N TYR A 89 -11.91 6.44 -15.90
CA TYR A 89 -10.49 6.08 -15.92
C TYR A 89 -10.26 4.77 -16.68
N VAL A 90 -11.03 3.73 -16.33
CA VAL A 90 -10.93 2.41 -16.97
C VAL A 90 -11.25 2.51 -18.46
N LYS A 91 -12.37 3.13 -18.83
CA LYS A 91 -12.75 3.34 -20.23
C LYS A 91 -11.68 4.06 -21.02
N LYS A 92 -11.01 5.05 -20.42
CA LYS A 92 -9.97 5.84 -21.07
C LYS A 92 -8.69 5.04 -21.32
N ARG A 93 -8.29 4.20 -20.37
CA ARG A 93 -7.12 3.31 -20.49
C ARG A 93 -7.38 2.08 -21.39
N SER A 94 -8.63 1.65 -21.54
CA SER A 94 -8.99 0.51 -22.40
C SER A 94 -9.22 0.87 -23.87
N LYS A 95 -9.20 2.16 -24.25
CA LYS A 95 -9.31 2.56 -25.64
C LYS A 95 -8.04 2.19 -26.41
N ASN A 96 -8.19 1.41 -27.48
CA ASN A 96 -7.09 1.09 -28.39
C ASN A 96 -6.87 2.24 -29.40
N VAL A 97 -6.42 3.39 -28.87
CA VAL A 97 -6.14 4.60 -29.66
C VAL A 97 -4.70 5.03 -29.36
N ALA A 98 -3.97 5.50 -30.37
CA ALA A 98 -2.62 6.01 -30.20
C ALA A 98 -2.61 7.14 -29.15
N ILE A 99 -1.77 7.02 -28.14
CA ILE A 99 -1.63 8.02 -27.08
C ILE A 99 -0.67 9.09 -27.59
N PRO A 100 -1.10 10.35 -27.78
CA PRO A 100 -0.16 11.42 -28.12
C PRO A 100 0.83 11.64 -26.97
N VAL A 101 2.12 11.56 -27.30
CA VAL A 101 3.23 11.72 -26.37
C VAL A 101 4.00 13.00 -26.70
N ARG A 102 4.38 13.74 -25.67
CA ARG A 102 5.35 14.85 -25.74
C ARG A 102 6.64 14.44 -25.09
N ASN A 103 7.74 14.90 -25.66
CA ASN A 103 9.05 14.79 -25.06
C ASN A 103 9.34 16.02 -24.21
N MET A 104 9.70 15.81 -22.96
CA MET A 104 10.15 16.83 -22.02
C MET A 104 11.62 16.58 -21.69
N SER A 105 12.46 17.60 -21.79
CA SER A 105 13.86 17.52 -21.37
C SER A 105 14.03 18.21 -20.01
N LEU A 106 14.64 17.52 -19.05
CA LEU A 106 15.06 18.06 -17.76
C LEU A 106 16.58 18.16 -17.70
N ARG A 107 17.11 19.36 -17.54
CA ARG A 107 18.54 19.61 -17.34
C ARG A 107 19.00 19.18 -15.94
N PRO A 108 20.31 19.02 -15.71
CA PRO A 108 20.84 18.77 -14.37
C PRO A 108 20.32 19.78 -13.35
N ASN A 109 19.84 19.28 -12.21
CA ASN A 109 19.20 20.04 -11.13
C ASN A 109 17.89 20.76 -11.49
N GLU A 110 17.33 20.52 -12.67
CA GLU A 110 16.04 21.07 -13.06
C GLU A 110 14.89 20.30 -12.42
N LYS A 111 13.83 21.03 -12.06
CA LYS A 111 12.61 20.49 -11.46
C LYS A 111 11.39 20.94 -12.25
N PHE A 112 10.56 19.98 -12.63
CA PHE A 112 9.23 20.19 -13.19
C PHE A 112 8.16 19.83 -12.16
N SER A 113 7.12 20.66 -12.04
CA SER A 113 6.00 20.40 -11.15
C SER A 113 4.66 20.66 -11.83
N VAL A 114 3.67 19.80 -11.58
CA VAL A 114 2.32 19.90 -12.12
C VAL A 114 1.29 19.50 -11.08
N VAL A 115 0.11 20.13 -11.12
CA VAL A 115 -1.00 19.81 -10.23
C VAL A 115 -1.96 18.84 -10.91
N ILE A 116 -2.28 17.75 -10.23
CA ILE A 116 -3.14 16.68 -10.72
C ILE A 116 -4.33 16.50 -9.79
N ASN A 117 -5.54 16.36 -10.36
CA ASN A 117 -6.72 15.96 -9.61
C ASN A 117 -6.70 14.43 -9.39
N LEU A 118 -6.51 14.00 -8.15
CA LEU A 118 -6.43 12.59 -7.77
C LEU A 118 -7.75 11.85 -8.03
N ASN A 119 -8.90 12.53 -7.97
CA ASN A 119 -10.21 11.95 -8.22
C ASN A 119 -10.39 11.44 -9.66
N GLN A 120 -9.50 11.83 -10.59
CA GLN A 120 -9.45 11.26 -11.94
C GLN A 120 -8.92 9.83 -11.97
N PHE A 121 -8.20 9.40 -10.93
CA PHE A 121 -7.54 8.10 -10.82
C PHE A 121 -8.25 7.16 -9.86
N VAL A 122 -8.79 7.71 -8.77
CA VAL A 122 -9.45 6.96 -7.71
C VAL A 122 -10.76 7.62 -7.29
N LYS A 123 -11.73 6.80 -6.87
CA LYS A 123 -13.02 7.24 -6.35
C LYS A 123 -13.08 6.96 -4.86
N PHE A 124 -13.04 8.01 -4.06
CA PHE A 124 -13.27 7.94 -2.63
C PHE A 124 -14.77 7.82 -2.36
N SER A 125 -15.18 6.74 -1.72
CA SER A 125 -16.60 6.44 -1.41
C SER A 125 -16.89 6.43 0.09
N LYS A 126 -15.88 6.64 0.92
CA LYS A 126 -15.97 6.67 2.38
C LYS A 126 -15.01 7.72 2.91
N ASP A 127 -15.29 8.16 4.12
CA ASP A 127 -14.31 8.82 4.98
C ASP A 127 -13.26 7.83 5.48
N GLY A 128 -12.19 8.38 6.02
CA GLY A 128 -11.07 7.63 6.57
C GLY A 128 -9.73 8.09 6.05
N VAL A 129 -8.71 7.29 6.37
CA VAL A 129 -7.32 7.58 6.06
C VAL A 129 -6.86 6.75 4.87
N TYR A 130 -6.22 7.41 3.92
CA TYR A 130 -5.71 6.82 2.69
C TYR A 130 -4.23 7.10 2.51
N PHE A 131 -3.49 6.14 1.98
CA PHE A 131 -2.09 6.28 1.59
C PHE A 131 -2.02 6.40 0.07
N VAL A 132 -1.40 7.47 -0.41
CA VAL A 132 -1.27 7.76 -1.83
C VAL A 132 0.20 7.62 -2.22
N LYS A 133 0.46 6.76 -3.21
CA LYS A 133 1.75 6.61 -3.88
C LYS A 133 1.59 6.94 -5.36
N GLY A 134 2.41 7.85 -5.88
CA GLY A 134 2.47 8.15 -7.30
C GLY A 134 3.33 7.13 -8.04
N ILE A 135 2.95 6.85 -9.29
CA ILE A 135 3.73 6.08 -10.26
C ILE A 135 3.91 6.95 -11.51
N PHE A 136 5.15 7.11 -11.95
CA PHE A 136 5.50 7.84 -13.16
C PHE A 136 6.10 6.89 -14.19
N PHE A 137 5.68 7.02 -15.45
CA PHE A 137 6.18 6.26 -16.58
C PHE A 137 7.00 7.20 -17.46
N PRO A 138 8.34 7.26 -17.26
CA PRO A 138 9.22 8.14 -18.04
C PRO A 138 9.34 7.73 -19.51
N ASP A 139 8.99 6.48 -19.81
CA ASP A 139 8.88 5.87 -21.13
C ASP A 139 7.49 5.25 -21.21
N ILE A 140 6.60 5.78 -22.04
CA ILE A 140 5.22 5.28 -22.13
C ILE A 140 5.19 3.94 -22.88
N SER A 141 6.18 3.72 -23.75
CA SER A 141 6.35 2.49 -24.51
C SER A 141 6.91 1.35 -23.66
N ASP A 142 7.65 1.66 -22.60
CA ASP A 142 8.22 0.67 -21.67
C ASP A 142 7.75 0.89 -20.21
N PRO A 143 6.62 0.26 -19.82
CA PRO A 143 6.09 0.35 -18.46
C PRO A 143 7.03 -0.20 -17.36
N SER A 144 8.05 -0.98 -17.72
CA SER A 144 8.98 -1.56 -16.75
C SER A 144 9.89 -0.49 -16.12
N LYS A 145 10.11 0.63 -16.81
CA LYS A 145 10.97 1.74 -16.37
C LYS A 145 10.28 2.72 -15.42
N LYS A 146 9.15 2.32 -14.85
CA LYS A 146 8.37 3.16 -13.92
C LYS A 146 9.20 3.64 -12.72
N LYS A 147 8.86 4.83 -12.22
CA LYS A 147 9.39 5.41 -10.98
C LYS A 147 8.26 5.61 -9.98
N GLU A 148 8.54 5.34 -8.71
CA GLU A 148 7.59 5.51 -7.62
C GLU A 148 7.94 6.76 -6.81
N SER A 149 6.93 7.42 -6.25
CA SER A 149 7.12 8.57 -5.37
C SER A 149 7.23 8.18 -3.90
N ASN A 150 7.47 9.19 -3.05
CA ASN A 150 7.12 9.11 -1.64
C ASN A 150 5.61 8.84 -1.44
N ILE A 151 5.24 8.36 -0.25
CA ILE A 151 3.85 8.13 0.15
C ILE A 151 3.35 9.35 0.94
N ILE A 152 2.13 9.80 0.68
CA ILE A 152 1.44 10.84 1.45
C ILE A 152 0.15 10.29 2.06
N THR A 153 -0.25 10.83 3.21
CA THR A 153 -1.43 10.40 3.96
C THR A 153 -2.57 11.39 3.76
N LEU A 154 -3.68 10.94 3.17
CA LEU A 154 -4.89 11.70 2.95
C LEU A 154 -5.92 11.36 4.03
N PHE A 155 -6.48 12.38 4.67
CA PHE A 155 -7.58 12.25 5.62
C PHE A 155 -8.85 12.76 4.94
N LEU A 156 -9.88 11.91 4.84
CA LEU A 156 -11.20 12.27 4.34
C LEU A 156 -12.22 12.19 5.46
N ASN A 157 -13.07 13.21 5.60
CA ASN A 157 -14.16 13.23 6.58
C ASN A 157 -15.53 13.29 5.88
N ASP A 158 -16.53 12.60 6.45
CA ASP A 158 -17.90 12.48 5.89
C ASP A 158 -18.85 13.59 6.36
N SER A 159 -18.40 14.51 7.22
CA SER A 159 -19.28 15.45 7.93
C SER A 159 -20.13 16.31 6.98
N PHE A 160 -21.34 15.85 6.69
CA PHE A 160 -22.51 16.64 6.36
C PHE A 160 -23.02 17.30 7.64
N ASP A 161 -22.22 18.17 8.25
CA ASP A 161 -22.75 19.15 9.19
C ASP A 161 -22.90 20.46 8.42
N GLU A 162 -24.15 20.90 8.24
CA GLU A 162 -24.57 22.14 7.58
C GLU A 162 -24.18 23.41 8.36
N ASN A 163 -23.13 23.39 9.19
CA ASN A 163 -22.66 24.57 9.91
C ASN A 163 -21.17 24.85 9.60
N PRO A 164 -20.85 25.97 8.93
CA PRO A 164 -19.48 26.48 8.84
C PRO A 164 -19.14 27.16 10.17
N GLY A 165 -19.00 26.37 11.24
CA GLY A 165 -18.71 26.86 12.59
C GLY A 165 -17.70 25.94 13.27
N SER A 166 -16.44 26.35 13.22
CA SER A 166 -15.40 26.04 14.23
C SER A 166 -15.52 24.67 14.92
N ILE A 167 -15.01 23.62 14.28
CA ILE A 167 -14.50 22.48 15.04
C ILE A 167 -13.11 22.91 15.52
N ASP A 168 -13.03 23.26 16.80
CA ASP A 168 -11.80 23.67 17.47
C ASP A 168 -10.73 22.57 17.35
N LEU A 169 -9.72 22.86 16.53
CA LEU A 169 -8.48 22.10 16.35
C LEU A 169 -7.62 21.99 17.63
N ILE A 170 -8.07 22.57 18.76
CA ILE A 170 -7.35 22.54 20.03
C ILE A 170 -7.39 21.13 20.65
N ASN A 171 -8.46 20.34 20.44
CA ASN A 171 -8.60 19.02 21.08
C ASN A 171 -8.09 17.82 20.25
N LEU A 172 -7.73 18.02 18.97
CA LEU A 172 -7.13 16.95 18.14
C LEU A 172 -5.60 16.98 18.17
N SER A 173 -5.00 18.11 18.57
CA SER A 173 -3.55 18.22 18.80
C SER A 173 -3.10 17.51 20.10
N GLU A 174 -4.04 17.09 20.95
CA GLU A 174 -3.75 16.27 22.14
C GLU A 174 -3.70 14.76 21.83
N ASN A 175 -4.16 14.33 20.65
CA ASN A 175 -4.11 12.93 20.21
C ASN A 175 -2.95 12.67 19.21
N ASN A 176 -1.74 13.09 19.57
CA ASN A 176 -0.51 12.67 18.88
C ASN A 176 -0.38 11.14 18.77
N ASP A 177 -1.08 10.41 19.65
CA ASP A 177 -1.13 8.96 19.60
C ASP A 177 -1.81 8.42 18.32
N ILE A 178 -2.91 8.99 17.83
CA ILE A 178 -3.71 8.35 16.76
C ILE A 178 -3.02 8.47 15.38
N GLN A 179 -2.33 9.58 15.11
CA GLN A 179 -1.58 9.75 13.86
C GLN A 179 -0.30 8.90 13.79
N ASP A 180 0.28 8.56 14.94
CA ASP A 180 1.40 7.63 15.05
C ASP A 180 0.96 6.15 15.10
N ILE A 181 -0.29 5.87 15.49
CA ILE A 181 -0.87 4.52 15.63
C ILE A 181 -1.13 3.83 14.28
N LEU A 182 -1.32 4.57 13.18
CA LEU A 182 -1.75 4.00 11.89
C LEU A 182 -0.67 3.92 10.82
N LYS A 183 0.59 4.25 11.16
CA LYS A 183 1.72 3.97 10.28
C LYS A 183 2.28 2.59 10.62
N ARG A 184 2.29 1.67 9.65
CA ARG A 184 3.04 0.41 9.75
C ARG A 184 4.50 0.76 9.96
N LYS A 185 4.96 0.67 11.21
CA LYS A 185 6.38 0.78 11.54
C LYS A 185 7.09 -0.43 10.96
N LYS A 186 8.36 -0.27 10.58
CA LYS A 186 9.19 -1.37 10.09
C LYS A 186 9.56 -2.27 11.27
N LEU A 187 8.60 -3.09 11.71
CA LEU A 187 8.74 -4.03 12.81
C LEU A 187 9.19 -5.39 12.28
N SER A 188 10.01 -6.10 13.06
CA SER A 188 10.32 -7.51 12.80
C SER A 188 9.10 -8.40 13.11
N PRO A 189 9.07 -9.65 12.59
CA PRO A 189 7.93 -10.55 12.83
C PRO A 189 7.60 -10.76 14.31
N ASP A 190 8.60 -10.87 15.19
CA ASP A 190 8.39 -11.05 16.63
C ASP A 190 7.80 -9.81 17.31
N GLU A 191 8.23 -8.61 16.89
CA GLU A 191 7.69 -7.34 17.36
C GLU A 191 6.23 -7.17 16.93
N ILE A 192 5.86 -7.63 15.73
CA ILE A 192 4.48 -7.63 15.27
C ILE A 192 3.61 -8.56 16.11
N VAL A 193 4.08 -9.77 16.44
CA VAL A 193 3.32 -10.66 17.32
C VAL A 193 3.13 -10.03 18.70
N LYS A 194 4.17 -9.44 19.30
CA LYS A 194 4.05 -8.71 20.57
C LYS A 194 3.03 -7.58 20.47
N TYR A 195 3.11 -6.79 19.40
CA TYR A 195 2.18 -5.67 19.15
C TYR A 195 0.73 -6.16 19.06
N LEU A 196 0.49 -7.24 18.31
CA LEU A 196 -0.82 -7.84 18.14
C LEU A 196 -1.38 -8.38 19.46
N LEU A 197 -0.59 -9.13 20.23
CA LEU A 197 -1.04 -9.71 21.50
C LEU A 197 -1.32 -8.63 22.56
N ASN A 198 -0.50 -7.58 22.62
CA ASN A 198 -0.75 -6.43 23.47
C ASN A 198 -2.02 -5.67 23.05
N ALA A 199 -2.27 -5.53 21.74
CA ALA A 199 -3.49 -4.92 21.23
C ALA A 199 -4.74 -5.71 21.64
N LEU A 200 -4.67 -7.04 21.65
CA LEU A 200 -5.74 -7.92 22.14
C LEU A 200 -5.99 -7.73 23.64
N GLN A 201 -4.93 -7.75 24.46
CA GLN A 201 -5.05 -7.52 25.90
C GLN A 201 -5.68 -6.17 26.24
N LEU A 202 -5.41 -5.14 25.43
CA LEU A 202 -5.94 -3.79 25.59
C LEU A 202 -7.27 -3.55 24.86
N GLY A 203 -7.83 -4.55 24.17
CA GLY A 203 -9.09 -4.43 23.42
C GLY A 203 -9.04 -3.43 22.26
N LYS A 204 -7.86 -3.14 21.71
CA LYS A 204 -7.66 -2.13 20.64
C LYS A 204 -7.85 -2.76 19.26
N LYS A 205 -9.10 -2.82 18.80
CA LYS A 205 -9.51 -3.47 17.53
C LYS A 205 -8.72 -2.97 16.31
N GLU A 206 -8.52 -1.66 16.18
CA GLU A 206 -7.82 -1.06 15.02
C GLU A 206 -6.34 -1.45 15.01
N LYS A 207 -5.71 -1.53 16.20
CA LYS A 207 -4.31 -1.97 16.34
C LYS A 207 -4.17 -3.46 16.05
N PHE A 208 -5.11 -4.28 16.49
CA PHE A 208 -5.13 -5.72 16.24
C PHE A 208 -5.08 -6.05 14.74
N PHE A 209 -5.89 -5.36 13.93
CA PHE A 209 -5.95 -5.62 12.49
C PHE A 209 -4.82 -5.01 11.67
N LEU A 210 -3.95 -4.17 12.25
CA LEU A 210 -2.97 -3.37 11.51
C LEU A 210 -1.99 -4.23 10.68
N TYR A 211 -1.57 -5.38 11.20
CA TYR A 211 -0.60 -6.29 10.57
C TYR A 211 -1.21 -7.63 10.15
N LEU A 212 -2.54 -7.69 9.98
CA LEU A 212 -3.23 -8.89 9.52
C LEU A 212 -3.65 -8.74 8.05
N ASP A 213 -3.32 -9.75 7.24
CA ASP A 213 -3.88 -9.95 5.90
C ASP A 213 -5.18 -10.74 6.03
N ILE A 214 -6.30 -10.01 6.13
CA ILE A 214 -7.62 -10.59 6.38
C ILE A 214 -8.06 -11.51 5.23
N GLU A 215 -7.70 -11.17 4.01
CA GLU A 215 -8.01 -12.01 2.83
C GLU A 215 -7.17 -13.28 2.86
N GLY A 216 -5.88 -13.17 3.16
CA GLY A 216 -5.01 -14.33 3.37
C GLY A 216 -5.55 -15.27 4.45
N LEU A 217 -5.93 -14.72 5.60
CA LEU A 217 -6.52 -15.48 6.71
C LEU A 217 -7.82 -16.17 6.28
N LEU A 218 -8.69 -15.46 5.56
CA LEU A 218 -9.95 -15.99 5.06
C LEU A 218 -9.76 -17.15 4.08
N LEU A 219 -8.80 -17.03 3.17
CA LEU A 219 -8.52 -18.04 2.15
C LEU A 219 -7.87 -19.29 2.74
N ASN A 220 -7.12 -19.15 3.84
CA ASN A 220 -6.46 -20.25 4.55
C ASN A 220 -7.37 -20.91 5.60
N ASP A 221 -8.49 -20.28 5.96
CA ASP A 221 -9.50 -20.86 6.85
C ASP A 221 -10.22 -22.05 6.19
N LYS A 222 -9.76 -23.28 6.48
CA LYS A 222 -10.29 -24.52 5.86
C LYS A 222 -11.81 -24.69 6.03
N GLY A 223 -12.39 -24.17 7.12
CA GLY A 223 -13.82 -24.29 7.40
C GLY A 223 -14.68 -23.28 6.66
N LYS A 224 -14.09 -22.19 6.16
CA LYS A 224 -14.85 -21.09 5.55
C LYS A 224 -14.40 -20.70 4.15
N ALA A 225 -13.21 -21.12 3.73
CA ALA A 225 -12.69 -20.84 2.39
C ALA A 225 -13.69 -21.24 1.29
N TYR A 226 -14.45 -22.33 1.48
CA TYR A 226 -15.47 -22.77 0.51
C TYR A 226 -16.68 -21.82 0.42
N LEU A 227 -17.14 -21.26 1.56
CA LEU A 227 -18.26 -20.30 1.62
C LEU A 227 -17.93 -19.02 0.87
N TYR A 228 -16.64 -18.68 0.82
CA TYR A 228 -16.17 -17.44 0.22
C TYR A 228 -15.64 -17.63 -1.20
N LYS A 229 -15.07 -18.78 -1.56
CA LYS A 229 -14.69 -19.11 -2.95
C LYS A 229 -15.86 -18.99 -3.94
N GLN A 230 -17.09 -19.24 -3.51
CA GLN A 230 -18.30 -19.08 -4.35
C GLN A 230 -18.82 -17.63 -4.38
N LYS A 231 -18.50 -16.81 -3.38
CA LYS A 231 -18.87 -15.37 -3.29
C LYS A 231 -17.76 -14.44 -3.82
N LEU A 232 -16.55 -14.99 -4.03
CA LEU A 232 -15.41 -14.33 -4.64
C LEU A 232 -15.60 -14.32 -6.15
N SER A 233 -16.23 -13.26 -6.65
CA SER A 233 -15.95 -12.77 -8.01
C SER A 233 -14.46 -12.36 -8.09
N PRO A 234 -13.89 -12.01 -9.26
CA PRO A 234 -12.51 -11.49 -9.34
C PRO A 234 -12.27 -10.19 -8.53
N ILE A 235 -13.32 -9.67 -7.89
CA ILE A 235 -13.38 -8.47 -7.07
C ILE A 235 -13.85 -8.89 -5.67
N PRO A 236 -13.09 -8.62 -4.60
CA PRO A 236 -13.51 -8.92 -3.23
C PRO A 236 -14.84 -8.25 -2.90
N ASN A 237 -15.84 -9.04 -2.48
CA ASN A 237 -17.10 -8.49 -2.00
C ASN A 237 -16.86 -7.86 -0.62
N LYS A 238 -16.93 -6.52 -0.52
CA LYS A 238 -16.64 -5.76 0.70
C LYS A 238 -17.42 -6.24 1.94
N ASN A 239 -18.63 -6.75 1.73
CA ASN A 239 -19.45 -7.28 2.83
C ASN A 239 -18.83 -8.53 3.44
N VAL A 240 -18.22 -9.39 2.62
CA VAL A 240 -17.57 -10.64 3.06
C VAL A 240 -16.36 -10.37 3.96
N VAL A 241 -15.52 -9.39 3.60
CA VAL A 241 -14.31 -9.07 4.38
C VAL A 241 -14.66 -8.43 5.72
N GLU A 242 -15.64 -7.52 5.75
CA GLU A 242 -16.11 -6.92 7.01
C GLU A 242 -16.82 -7.94 7.92
N GLU A 243 -17.67 -8.81 7.34
CA GLU A 243 -18.26 -9.94 8.07
C GLU A 243 -17.18 -10.84 8.69
N TYR A 244 -16.10 -11.10 7.95
CA TYR A 244 -14.99 -11.91 8.46
C TYR A 244 -14.17 -11.19 9.52
N LYS A 245 -13.99 -9.86 9.44
CA LYS A 245 -13.36 -9.08 10.52
C LYS A 245 -14.16 -9.14 11.81
N GLU A 246 -15.48 -8.97 11.74
CA GLU A 246 -16.34 -9.11 12.92
C GLU A 246 -16.30 -10.53 13.47
N TYR A 247 -16.27 -11.53 12.59
CA TYR A 247 -16.07 -12.93 12.99
C TYR A 247 -14.73 -13.14 13.70
N LEU A 248 -13.62 -12.63 13.14
CA LEU A 248 -12.31 -12.72 13.75
C LEU A 248 -12.31 -12.04 15.10
N TRP A 249 -12.79 -10.79 15.20
CA TRP A 249 -12.76 -10.01 16.45
C TRP A 249 -13.57 -10.66 17.58
N ASN A 250 -14.62 -11.41 17.25
CA ASN A 250 -15.38 -12.14 18.25
C ASN A 250 -14.56 -13.34 18.78
N SER A 251 -14.13 -13.27 20.04
CA SER A 251 -13.29 -14.28 20.68
C SER A 251 -13.95 -15.66 20.83
N ASN A 252 -15.28 -15.75 20.77
CA ASN A 252 -15.99 -17.04 20.75
C ASN A 252 -15.86 -17.75 19.41
N ASN A 253 -15.65 -16.97 18.35
CA ASN A 253 -15.63 -17.43 16.98
C ASN A 253 -14.23 -17.76 16.50
N SER A 254 -13.20 -17.03 16.97
CA SER A 254 -11.84 -17.18 16.48
C SER A 254 -10.81 -17.22 17.60
N ASP A 255 -9.89 -18.18 17.53
CA ASP A 255 -8.82 -18.31 18.51
C ASP A 255 -7.80 -17.15 18.41
N ILE A 256 -7.58 -16.55 17.23
CA ILE A 256 -6.62 -15.43 17.09
C ILE A 256 -7.01 -14.18 17.86
N SER A 257 -8.29 -14.02 18.24
CA SER A 257 -8.77 -12.85 18.99
C SER A 257 -9.02 -13.13 20.47
N LYS A 258 -8.67 -14.33 20.96
CA LYS A 258 -8.71 -14.60 22.40
C LYS A 258 -7.54 -13.89 23.05
N ALA A 259 -7.84 -12.93 23.91
CA ALA A 259 -6.82 -12.20 24.66
C ALA A 259 -6.16 -13.12 25.70
N PRO A 260 -4.85 -13.39 25.61
CA PRO A 260 -4.14 -14.19 26.60
C PRO A 260 -3.83 -13.36 27.85
N ASN A 261 -3.76 -14.01 29.01
CA ASN A 261 -3.27 -13.37 30.23
C ASN A 261 -1.76 -13.13 30.16
N LYS A 262 -1.03 -14.11 29.61
CA LYS A 262 0.42 -14.06 29.42
C LYS A 262 0.81 -14.76 28.11
N PHE A 263 1.94 -14.38 27.53
CA PHE A 263 2.48 -15.04 26.35
C PHE A 263 4.02 -15.07 26.40
N SER A 264 4.60 -16.04 25.69
CA SER A 264 6.05 -16.16 25.52
C SER A 264 6.36 -16.48 24.06
N LEU A 265 7.25 -15.71 23.44
CA LEU A 265 7.76 -16.05 22.11
C LEU A 265 8.83 -17.14 22.26
N ILE A 266 8.67 -18.23 21.51
CA ILE A 266 9.53 -19.41 21.59
C ILE A 266 10.57 -19.40 20.47
N GLU A 267 10.12 -19.14 19.23
CA GLU A 267 10.97 -19.21 18.05
C GLU A 267 10.55 -18.12 17.06
N THR A 268 11.53 -17.50 16.41
CA THR A 268 11.30 -16.60 15.28
C THR A 268 12.27 -16.94 14.16
N THR A 269 11.75 -17.30 13.00
CA THR A 269 12.54 -17.63 11.81
C THR A 269 11.99 -16.84 10.64
N TYR A 270 12.84 -16.09 9.94
CA TYR A 270 12.42 -15.38 8.72
C TYR A 270 13.56 -15.29 7.70
N SER A 271 13.15 -15.21 6.44
CA SER A 271 13.98 -14.99 5.26
C SER A 271 13.73 -13.59 4.70
N ASP A 272 14.16 -13.32 3.47
CA ASP A 272 13.86 -12.07 2.79
C ASP A 272 12.39 -11.91 2.37
N THR A 273 11.60 -12.99 2.34
CA THR A 273 10.22 -12.95 1.80
C THR A 273 9.17 -13.59 2.70
N SER A 274 9.56 -14.51 3.59
CA SER A 274 8.65 -15.25 4.46
C SER A 274 9.16 -15.32 5.90
N GLY A 275 8.25 -15.44 6.85
CA GLY A 275 8.59 -15.55 8.27
C GLY A 275 7.62 -16.46 9.02
N LYS A 276 8.05 -16.90 10.18
CA LYS A 276 7.30 -17.76 11.10
C LYS A 276 7.67 -17.36 12.53
N VAL A 277 6.66 -17.15 13.36
CA VAL A 277 6.83 -16.88 14.79
C VAL A 277 6.01 -17.89 15.57
N ILE A 278 6.62 -18.54 16.54
CA ILE A 278 5.97 -19.49 17.45
C ILE A 278 5.87 -18.85 18.81
N ALA A 279 4.67 -18.84 19.39
CA ALA A 279 4.40 -18.27 20.70
C ALA A 279 3.51 -19.21 21.53
N ASP A 280 3.83 -19.35 22.81
CA ASP A 280 2.96 -20.01 23.79
C ASP A 280 2.12 -18.95 24.51
N LEU A 281 0.80 -19.11 24.46
CA LEU A 281 -0.19 -18.23 25.06
C LEU A 281 -0.88 -18.96 26.22
N TYR A 282 -1.07 -18.24 27.32
CA TYR A 282 -1.65 -18.73 28.56
C TYR A 282 -2.96 -18.02 28.86
N PHE A 283 -4.03 -18.80 29.03
CA PHE A 283 -5.38 -18.32 29.31
C PHE A 283 -5.81 -18.80 30.69
N ASP A 284 -6.24 -17.88 31.53
CA ASP A 284 -6.69 -18.16 32.89
C ASP A 284 -8.15 -18.64 32.89
N ASP A 285 -8.38 -19.83 33.44
CA ASP A 285 -9.72 -20.44 33.61
C ASP A 285 -10.19 -20.43 35.09
N GLY A 286 -9.65 -19.51 35.90
CA GLY A 286 -9.90 -19.38 37.33
C GLY A 286 -9.01 -20.26 38.20
N HIS A 287 -8.75 -21.50 37.79
CA HIS A 287 -7.96 -22.47 38.57
C HIS A 287 -6.59 -22.82 37.95
N PHE A 288 -6.52 -22.87 36.62
CA PHE A 288 -5.32 -23.25 35.88
C PHE A 288 -5.06 -22.29 34.72
N TYR A 289 -3.85 -22.35 34.16
CA TYR A 289 -3.55 -21.77 32.86
C TYR A 289 -3.74 -22.82 31.77
N ILE A 290 -4.66 -22.57 30.84
CA ILE A 290 -4.75 -23.32 29.58
C ILE A 290 -3.65 -22.79 28.67
N SER A 291 -2.73 -23.67 28.26
CA SER A 291 -1.60 -23.33 27.40
C SER A 291 -1.90 -23.72 25.96
N LYS A 292 -1.81 -22.75 25.04
CA LYS A 292 -1.94 -22.99 23.60
C LYS A 292 -0.71 -22.45 22.86
N ARG A 293 -0.21 -23.22 21.89
CA ARG A 293 0.84 -22.79 20.98
C ARG A 293 0.26 -22.22 19.70
N TYR A 294 0.65 -20.99 19.41
CA TYR A 294 0.30 -20.27 18.20
C TYR A 294 1.52 -20.24 17.28
N THR A 295 1.33 -20.60 16.02
CA THR A 295 2.32 -20.40 14.97
C THR A 295 1.76 -19.38 13.99
N PHE A 296 2.40 -18.22 13.90
CA PHE A 296 2.03 -17.13 12.99
C PHE A 296 2.91 -17.18 11.74
N PHE A 297 2.29 -17.12 10.57
CA PHE A 297 2.99 -17.11 9.29
C PHE A 297 2.98 -15.72 8.68
N PHE A 298 4.16 -15.29 8.23
CA PHE A 298 4.41 -13.96 7.74
C PHE A 298 4.82 -13.98 6.28
N LYS A 299 4.42 -12.91 5.58
CA LYS A 299 4.92 -12.57 4.26
C LYS A 299 5.46 -11.14 4.29
N LYS A 300 6.59 -10.91 3.63
CA LYS A 300 7.18 -9.58 3.48
C LYS A 300 6.60 -8.90 2.24
N TYR A 301 6.16 -7.66 2.40
CA TYR A 301 5.73 -6.77 1.32
C TYR A 301 6.65 -5.55 1.33
N ASP A 302 7.49 -5.45 0.30
CA ASP A 302 8.56 -4.44 0.13
C ASP A 302 9.44 -4.24 1.38
N TYR A 303 8.96 -3.48 2.36
CA TYR A 303 9.68 -3.07 3.57
C TYR A 303 9.00 -3.45 4.89
N TYR A 304 7.83 -4.11 4.90
CA TYR A 304 7.14 -4.53 6.13
C TYR A 304 6.64 -5.97 6.09
N TRP A 305 6.36 -6.52 7.27
CA TRP A 305 5.85 -7.87 7.47
C TRP A 305 4.34 -7.87 7.75
N ILE A 306 3.63 -8.87 7.26
CA ILE A 306 2.20 -9.05 7.53
C ILE A 306 1.91 -10.53 7.85
N ILE A 307 1.00 -10.77 8.79
CA ILE A 307 0.52 -12.10 9.13
C ILE A 307 -0.57 -12.49 8.14
N TYR A 308 -0.37 -13.58 7.41
CA TYR A 308 -1.35 -14.07 6.43
C TYR A 308 -2.00 -15.40 6.83
N ASP A 309 -1.45 -16.09 7.82
CA ASP A 309 -1.99 -17.34 8.34
C ASP A 309 -1.56 -17.58 9.79
N TYR A 310 -2.30 -18.42 10.51
CA TYR A 310 -1.94 -18.88 11.85
C TYR A 310 -2.46 -20.29 12.13
N ILE A 311 -1.76 -21.00 12.99
CA ILE A 311 -2.15 -22.32 13.49
C ILE A 311 -2.16 -22.29 15.02
N VAL A 312 -3.18 -22.92 15.61
CA VAL A 312 -3.33 -23.04 17.06
C VAL A 312 -3.31 -24.51 17.45
N GLN A 313 -2.49 -24.84 18.45
CA GLN A 313 -2.36 -26.18 19.01
C GLN A 313 -2.56 -26.12 20.52
N ASN A 314 -3.44 -26.96 21.07
CA ASN A 314 -3.55 -27.09 22.52
C ASN A 314 -2.31 -27.82 23.05
N THR A 315 -1.61 -27.21 24.00
CA THR A 315 -0.37 -27.76 24.59
C THR A 315 -0.57 -28.28 26.01
N GLY A 316 -1.78 -28.18 26.55
CA GLY A 316 -2.16 -28.72 27.85
C GLY A 316 -2.52 -27.66 28.88
N ILE A 317 -2.56 -28.09 30.13
CA ILE A 317 -2.94 -27.29 31.30
C ILE A 317 -1.70 -27.13 32.18
N LYS A 318 -1.46 -25.94 32.70
CA LYS A 318 -0.41 -25.64 33.67
C LYS A 318 -1.03 -25.13 34.97
N GLU A 319 -0.49 -25.54 36.10
CA GLU A 319 -0.81 -24.93 37.40
C GLU A 319 -0.34 -23.47 37.42
N LYS A 320 -1.04 -22.64 38.22
CA LYS A 320 -0.87 -21.19 38.24
C LYS A 320 0.42 -20.73 38.89
#